data_AF-A0A7Z9G2A5-F1
#
_entry.id   AF-A0A7Z9G2A5-F1
#
_cell.length_a   1.000
_cell.length_b   1.000
_cell.length_c   1.000
_cell.angle_alpha   90.00
_cell.angle_beta   90.00
_cell.angle_gamma   90.00
#
_symmetry.space_group_name_H-M   'P 1'
#
loop_
_entity.id
_entity.type
_entity.pdbx_description
1 polymer ?
#
loop_
_entity_poly.entity_id
_entity_poly.type
_entity_poly.pdbx_seq_one_letter_code
_entity_poly.pdbx_strand_id
1 'polypeptide(L)' 'MQIDSDIFKAYDIRGIYPSQINEKIAESIGRAFIVFTGAVTVVVGRDMRQSSPLLFNAVTHGIIISGANV' A
#
# COMPACT_ATOMS: atom_id res chain seq x y z
N MET A 1 -11.74 7.84 -6.34
CA MET A 1 -11.82 6.54 -5.62
C MET A 1 -12.25 6.87 -4.21
N GLN A 2 -13.24 6.17 -3.65
CA GLN A 2 -13.62 6.35 -2.26
C GLN A 2 -12.82 5.35 -1.42
N ILE A 3 -12.08 5.85 -0.43
CA ILE A 3 -11.33 5.04 0.53
C ILE A 3 -12.06 5.17 1.87
N ASP A 4 -12.40 4.05 2.48
CA ASP A 4 -12.96 4.00 3.83
C ASP A 4 -11.89 4.51 4.82
N SER A 5 -12.11 5.67 5.44
CA SER A 5 -11.14 6.27 6.37
C SER A 5 -10.89 5.40 7.59
N ASP A 6 -11.83 4.51 7.94
CA ASP A 6 -11.68 3.66 9.10
C ASP A 6 -10.51 2.68 8.94
N ILE A 7 -9.99 2.44 7.74
CA ILE A 7 -8.81 1.57 7.60
C ILE A 7 -7.54 2.20 8.19
N PHE A 8 -7.48 3.52 8.35
CA PHE A 8 -6.34 4.22 8.93
C PHE A 8 -6.49 4.26 10.44
N LYS A 9 -5.76 3.36 11.12
CA LYS A 9 -5.73 3.28 12.58
C LYS A 9 -4.61 4.16 13.13
N ALA A 10 -4.53 4.28 14.46
CA ALA A 10 -3.55 5.14 15.11
C ALA A 10 -2.08 4.79 14.79
N TYR A 11 -1.79 3.52 14.45
CA TYR A 11 -0.41 3.04 14.27
C TYR A 11 -0.15 2.33 12.94
N ASP A 12 -1.19 1.97 12.20
CA ASP A 12 -1.09 1.19 10.96
C ASP A 12 -2.38 1.28 10.14
N ILE A 13 -2.36 0.66 8.96
CA ILE A 13 -3.51 0.54 8.07
C ILE A 13 -4.06 -0.89 8.19
N ARG A 14 -5.31 -1.03 8.62
CA ARG A 14 -5.99 -2.33 8.80
C ARG A 14 -7.41 -2.31 8.29
N GLY A 15 -7.75 -3.33 7.50
CA GLY A 15 -9.10 -3.52 6.97
C GLY A 15 -9.27 -4.91 6.37
N ILE A 16 -10.51 -5.26 6.04
CA ILE A 16 -10.86 -6.54 5.45
C ILE A 16 -10.55 -6.52 3.95
N TYR A 17 -9.86 -7.56 3.46
CA TYR A 17 -9.66 -7.78 2.03
C TYR A 17 -10.81 -8.64 1.45
N PRO A 18 -11.37 -8.33 0.26
CA PRO A 18 -11.04 -7.18 -0.61
C PRO A 18 -11.93 -5.93 -0.40
N SER A 19 -12.84 -5.96 0.58
CA SER A 19 -13.90 -4.95 0.71
C SER A 19 -13.42 -3.58 1.17
N GLN A 20 -12.50 -3.53 2.14
CA GLN A 20 -11.97 -2.28 2.70
C GLN A 20 -10.53 -2.02 2.24
N ILE A 21 -9.74 -3.07 2.03
CA ILE A 21 -8.40 -2.98 1.44
C ILE A 21 -8.37 -3.88 0.20
N ASN A 22 -7.88 -3.32 -0.91
CA ASN A 22 -7.67 -4.03 -2.17
C ASN A 22 -6.46 -3.43 -2.91
N GLU A 23 -6.16 -3.97 -4.08
CA GLU A 23 -5.01 -3.62 -4.90
C GLU A 23 -4.99 -2.13 -5.26
N LYS A 24 -6.14 -1.54 -5.64
CA LYS A 24 -6.21 -0.12 -6.01
C LYS A 24 -5.90 0.80 -4.83
N ILE A 25 -6.38 0.44 -3.64
CA ILE A 25 -6.10 1.17 -2.40
C ILE A 25 -4.63 1.00 -2.01
N ALA A 26 -4.11 -0.22 -2.07
CA ALA A 26 -2.70 -0.53 -1.79
C ALA A 26 -1.73 0.24 -2.71
N GLU A 27 -2.01 0.31 -4.02
CA GLU A 27 -1.23 1.12 -4.95
C GLU A 27 -1.28 2.61 -4.58
N SER A 28 -2.47 3.11 -4.25
CA SER A 28 -2.65 4.52 -3.85
C SER A 28 -1.87 4.84 -2.56
N ILE A 29 -1.81 3.91 -1.61
CA ILE A 29 -0.99 4.03 -0.39
C ILE A 29 0.50 4.05 -0.74
N GLY A 30 0.97 3.16 -1.63
CA GLY A 30 2.37 3.16 -2.08
C GLY A 30 2.78 4.50 -2.69
N ARG A 31 1.93 5.09 -3.54
CA ARG A 31 2.16 6.42 -4.11
C ARG A 31 2.18 7.52 -3.05
N ALA A 32 1.19 7.52 -2.16
CA ALA A 32 1.09 8.50 -1.08
C ALA A 32 2.30 8.44 -0.13
N PHE A 33 2.81 7.23 0.14
CA PHE A 33 4.00 7.04 0.97
C PHE A 33 5.23 7.73 0.37
N ILE A 34 5.44 7.65 -0.94
CA ILE A 34 6.56 8.35 -1.61
C ILE A 34 6.37 9.86 -1.60
N VAL A 35 5.17 10.36 -1.89
CA VAL A 35 4.87 11.79 -1.81
C VAL A 35 5.10 12.34 -0.40
N PHE A 36 4.72 11.57 0.62
CA PHE A 36 4.85 11.99 2.02
C PHE A 36 6.30 11.93 2.53
N THR A 37 7.04 10.87 2.21
CA THR A 37 8.37 10.63 2.76
C THR A 37 9.52 11.20 1.93
N GLY A 38 9.33 11.36 0.61
CA GLY A 38 10.41 11.68 -0.31
C GLY A 38 11.45 10.56 -0.48
N ALA A 39 11.13 9.33 -0.07
CA ALA A 39 12.05 8.21 -0.15
C ALA A 39 12.39 7.84 -1.61
N VAL A 40 13.66 7.52 -1.86
CA VAL A 40 14.16 7.09 -3.18
C VAL A 40 14.30 5.57 -3.31
N THR A 41 14.36 4.87 -2.17
CA THR A 41 14.40 3.41 -2.08
C THR A 41 13.59 2.97 -0.86
N VAL A 42 12.70 1.99 -1.01
CA VAL A 42 11.79 1.52 0.03
C VAL A 42 11.82 0.00 0.12
N VAL A 43 12.15 -0.54 1.30
CA VAL A 43 12.03 -1.97 1.55
C VAL A 43 10.55 -2.34 1.73
N VAL A 44 10.06 -3.31 0.97
CA VAL A 44 8.71 -3.85 1.12
C VAL A 44 8.78 -5.30 1.58
N GLY A 45 8.00 -5.63 2.62
CA GLY A 45 7.85 -6.98 3.15
C GLY A 45 6.38 -7.39 3.20
N ARG A 46 6.13 -8.69 3.23
CA ARG A 46 4.78 -9.25 3.42
C ARG A 46 4.81 -10.50 4.28
N ASP A 47 3.66 -10.85 4.82
CA ASP A 47 3.45 -12.13 5.49
C ASP A 47 2.92 -13.22 4.53
N MET A 48 2.50 -14.35 5.12
CA MET A 48 2.02 -15.55 4.42
C MET A 48 0.53 -15.55 4.03
N ARG A 49 -0.23 -14.45 4.20
CA ARG A 49 -1.66 -14.46 3.83
C ARG A 49 -1.86 -14.59 2.33
N GLN A 50 -3.00 -15.16 1.92
CA GLN A 50 -3.35 -15.35 0.50
C GLN A 50 -3.49 -14.03 -0.27
N SER A 51 -3.96 -12.96 0.38
CA SER A 51 -4.05 -11.62 -0.22
C SER A 51 -2.69 -10.91 -0.32
N SER A 52 -1.70 -11.33 0.47
CA SER A 52 -0.43 -10.62 0.61
C SER A 52 0.38 -10.52 -0.69
N PRO A 53 0.47 -11.54 -1.58
CA PRO A 53 1.13 -11.39 -2.87
C PRO A 53 0.51 -10.28 -3.75
N LEU A 54 -0.81 -10.18 -3.80
CA LEU A 54 -1.51 -9.18 -4.61
C LEU A 54 -1.32 -7.78 -4.04
N LEU A 55 -1.48 -7.62 -2.73
CA LEU A 55 -1.27 -6.33 -2.07
C LEU A 55 0.19 -5.88 -2.13
N PHE A 56 1.15 -6.81 -1.96
CA PHE A 56 2.58 -6.52 -2.11
C PHE A 56 2.88 -5.97 -3.51
N ASN A 57 2.41 -6.64 -4.56
CA ASN A 57 2.62 -6.19 -5.93
C ASN A 57 2.01 -4.80 -6.17
N ALA A 58 0.82 -4.54 -5.62
CA ALA A 58 0.14 -3.26 -5.76
C ALA A 58 0.88 -2.10 -5.04
N VAL A 59 1.31 -2.30 -3.79
CA VAL A 59 2.11 -1.30 -3.05
C VAL A 59 3.42 -1.02 -3.78
N THR A 60 4.14 -2.08 -4.18
CA THR A 60 5.40 -1.98 -4.92
C THR A 60 5.22 -1.24 -6.25
N HIS A 61 4.17 -1.56 -7.00
CA HIS A 61 3.83 -0.84 -8.23
C HIS A 61 3.61 0.65 -7.96
N GLY A 62 2.82 1.00 -6.94
CA GLY A 62 2.57 2.40 -6.55
C GLY A 62 3.84 3.17 -6.17
N ILE A 63 4.78 2.50 -5.49
CA ILE A 63 6.09 3.07 -5.15
C ILE A 63 6.92 3.32 -6.42
N ILE A 64 7.03 2.33 -7.31
CA ILE A 64 7.85 2.39 -8.52
C ILE A 64 7.37 3.49 -9.48
N ILE A 65 6.06 3.56 -9.74
CA ILE A 65 5.52 4.59 -10.65
C ILE A 65 5.61 6.01 -10.06
N SER A 66 5.86 6.13 -8.76
CA SER A 66 6.09 7.40 -8.08
C SER A 66 7.56 7.83 -8.09
N GLY A 67 8.43 7.08 -8.77
CA GLY A 67 9.84 7.44 -8.99
C GLY A 67 10.81 6.91 -7.94
N ALA A 68 10.40 5.94 -7.12
CA ALA A 68 11.25 5.31 -6.12
C ALA A 68 11.55 3.84 -6.47
N ASN A 69 12.59 3.28 -5.87
CA ASN A 69 12.97 1.87 -6.03
C ASN A 69 12.42 1.03 -4.87
N VAL A 70 12.21 -0.27 -5.12
CA VAL A 70 11.84 -1.27 -4.11
C VAL A 70 12.88 -2.39 -4.09
#